data_AF-A0A8S1ZRE5-F1
#
_entry.id   AF-A0A8S1ZRE5-F1
#
_cell.length_a   1.000
_cell.length_b   1.000
_cell.length_c   1.000
_cell.angle_alpha   90.00
_cell.angle_beta   90.00
_cell.angle_gamma   90.00
#
_symmetry.space_group_name_H-M   'P 1'
#
loop_
_entity.id
_entity.type
_entity.pdbx_description
1 polymer ?
#
loop_
_entity_poly.entity_id
_entity_poly.type
_entity_poly.pdbx_seq_one_letter_code
_entity_poly.pdbx_strand_id
1 'polypeptide(L)'
;MAAAAAMHISTEFINLKPNIWKKPDRASGSCCLGSDDISRKRKLPILLFDVMDTIVRDPFYHDVPAFFGMPMKELLECKHPMAWIEFEKGLIDEEELARKFFIDGRDFDLEGLKDCMRSGYSYLDGMQELLHTLAADDFEIHAFTNYPIWYNIIEDKLKLSAYLSWTFCSCISGKRKPDPDFYLEVVGHLGVEPCDCIFIDDRPTNVKCAIEIGMGGLCFQNAESLAKDLSHLGIDLSVPNI
;
A
#
# COMPACT_ATOMS: atom_id res chain seq x y z
N MET A 1 13.68 20.46 23.99
CA MET A 1 14.74 20.26 22.97
C MET A 1 14.90 18.78 22.68
N ALA A 2 13.96 18.23 21.92
CA ALA A 2 14.07 16.99 21.16
C ALA A 2 13.10 17.17 19.99
N ALA A 3 13.55 17.94 19.01
CA ALA A 3 12.84 18.16 17.77
C ALA A 3 13.00 16.92 16.89
N ALA A 4 11.91 16.41 16.32
CA ALA A 4 12.00 15.60 15.12
C ALA A 4 12.69 16.48 14.06
N ALA A 5 13.92 16.11 13.73
CA ALA A 5 14.73 16.80 12.75
C ALA A 5 14.04 16.68 11.38
N ALA A 6 13.32 17.74 11.00
CA ALA A 6 13.19 18.10 9.61
C ALA A 6 14.61 18.45 9.11
N MET A 7 15.32 17.46 8.58
CA MET A 7 16.48 17.75 7.75
C MET A 7 15.94 18.40 6.49
N HIS A 8 16.18 19.70 6.36
CA HIS A 8 16.18 20.40 5.09
C HIS A 8 17.11 19.64 4.13
N ILE A 9 16.52 18.82 3.28
CA ILE A 9 17.18 18.37 2.07
C ILE A 9 16.88 19.44 1.03
N SER A 10 17.95 20.06 0.56
CA SER A 10 17.97 20.99 -0.57
C SER A 10 16.99 20.54 -1.65
N THR A 11 16.12 21.44 -2.12
CA THR A 11 15.37 21.31 -3.37
C THR A 11 16.35 21.27 -4.55
N GLU A 12 17.08 20.18 -4.68
CA GLU A 12 17.51 19.70 -5.98
C GLU A 12 16.36 18.85 -6.50
N PHE A 13 15.65 19.38 -7.48
CA PHE A 13 14.81 18.59 -8.36
C PHE A 13 15.69 17.49 -8.96
N ILE A 14 15.75 16.33 -8.31
CA ILE A 14 16.23 15.12 -8.95
C ILE A 14 15.14 14.77 -9.96
N ASN A 15 15.32 15.33 -11.15
CA ASN A 15 14.63 14.96 -12.36
C ASN A 15 15.07 13.53 -12.70
N LEU A 16 14.54 12.56 -11.95
CA LEU A 16 14.65 11.15 -12.27
C LEU A 16 13.92 10.98 -13.58
N LYS A 17 14.70 10.92 -14.67
CA LYS A 17 14.19 10.50 -15.97
C LYS A 17 13.38 9.22 -15.74
N PRO A 18 12.21 9.05 -16.40
CA PRO A 18 11.44 7.82 -16.30
C PRO A 18 12.39 6.66 -16.63
N ASN A 19 12.70 5.84 -15.62
CA ASN A 19 13.45 4.62 -15.83
C ASN A 19 12.55 3.75 -16.69
N ILE A 20 12.90 3.65 -17.97
CA ILE A 20 12.20 2.81 -18.93
C ILE A 20 12.34 1.38 -18.42
N TRP A 21 11.26 0.88 -17.80
CA TRP A 21 11.08 -0.53 -17.54
C TRP A 21 11.23 -1.25 -18.89
N LYS A 22 12.33 -1.96 -19.07
CA LYS A 22 12.53 -2.88 -20.18
C LYS A 22 12.21 -4.26 -19.66
N LYS A 23 11.16 -4.87 -20.20
CA LYS A 23 10.86 -6.29 -20.02
C LYS A 23 12.14 -7.09 -20.29
N PRO A 24 12.69 -7.85 -19.32
CA PRO A 24 13.91 -8.63 -19.57
C PRO A 24 13.65 -9.73 -20.59
N ASP A 25 14.64 -9.99 -21.46
CA ASP A 25 14.59 -11.09 -22.43
C ASP A 25 14.58 -12.43 -21.67
N ARG A 26 13.50 -13.19 -21.85
CA ARG A 26 13.36 -14.52 -21.23
C ARG A 26 14.31 -15.50 -21.89
N ALA A 27 15.32 -15.98 -21.16
CA ALA A 27 16.10 -17.15 -21.57
C ALA A 27 15.20 -18.40 -21.51
N SER A 28 14.99 -19.05 -22.65
CA SER A 28 14.20 -20.27 -22.78
C SER A 28 14.96 -21.49 -22.27
N GLY A 29 14.83 -21.76 -20.97
CA GLY A 29 15.21 -23.05 -20.40
C GLY A 29 14.19 -24.12 -20.77
N SER A 30 14.52 -24.99 -21.73
CA SER A 30 13.73 -26.18 -22.05
C SER A 30 13.97 -27.29 -21.02
N CYS A 31 12.92 -27.67 -20.29
CA CYS A 31 12.81 -28.99 -19.67
C CYS A 31 11.39 -29.50 -19.88
N CYS A 32 11.27 -30.55 -20.69
CA CYS A 32 10.04 -31.29 -20.88
C CYS A 32 9.73 -32.14 -19.64
N LEU A 33 8.48 -32.15 -19.20
CA LEU A 33 7.65 -33.33 -18.90
C LEU A 33 6.26 -32.86 -18.47
N GLY A 34 5.22 -33.58 -18.92
CA GLY A 34 3.86 -33.06 -19.08
C GLY A 34 2.93 -33.16 -17.88
N SER A 35 1.86 -32.38 -17.97
CA SER A 35 0.50 -32.74 -17.58
C SER A 35 -0.42 -31.66 -18.17
N ASP A 36 -1.42 -32.10 -18.95
CA ASP A 36 -2.47 -31.24 -19.49
C ASP A 36 -3.33 -30.67 -18.34
N ASP A 37 -2.88 -29.58 -17.75
CA ASP A 37 -3.76 -28.56 -17.21
C ASP A 37 -3.69 -27.41 -18.20
N ILE A 38 -4.81 -27.06 -18.83
CA ILE A 38 -4.89 -25.80 -19.59
C ILE A 38 -4.94 -24.70 -18.54
N SER A 39 -3.81 -24.50 -17.84
CA SER A 39 -3.63 -23.42 -16.88
C SER A 39 -3.84 -22.15 -17.68
N ARG A 40 -4.89 -21.39 -17.39
CA ARG A 40 -5.01 -20.03 -17.92
C ARG A 40 -3.70 -19.33 -17.60
N LYS A 41 -2.99 -18.90 -18.65
CA LYS A 41 -1.72 -18.21 -18.50
C LYS A 41 -1.99 -16.94 -17.70
N ARG A 42 -1.54 -16.90 -16.45
CA ARG A 42 -1.72 -15.78 -15.53
C ARG A 42 -1.33 -14.47 -16.21
N LYS A 43 -2.21 -13.46 -16.15
CA LYS A 43 -1.92 -12.14 -16.71
C LYS A 43 -0.81 -11.49 -15.88
N LEU A 44 0.18 -10.95 -16.57
CA LEU A 44 1.29 -10.23 -15.97
C LEU A 44 1.39 -8.83 -16.60
N PRO A 45 1.83 -7.81 -15.85
CA PRO A 45 2.31 -7.88 -14.46
C PRO A 45 1.18 -8.01 -13.42
N ILE A 46 1.50 -8.50 -12.22
CA ILE A 46 0.64 -8.42 -11.04
C ILE A 46 0.79 -7.03 -10.42
N LEU A 47 -0.32 -6.43 -9.99
CA LEU A 47 -0.33 -5.09 -9.42
C LEU A 47 -0.41 -5.16 -7.89
N LEU A 48 0.57 -4.58 -7.23
CA LEU A 48 0.65 -4.47 -5.79
C LEU A 48 0.37 -3.02 -5.42
N PHE A 49 -0.71 -2.76 -4.70
CA PHE A 49 -1.09 -1.41 -4.29
C PHE A 49 -0.90 -1.22 -2.80
N ASP A 50 -0.23 -0.14 -2.41
CA ASP A 50 -0.51 0.42 -1.10
C ASP A 50 -1.96 0.93 -1.02
N VAL A 51 -2.45 1.08 0.21
CA VAL A 51 -3.84 1.42 0.46
C VAL A 51 -3.97 2.85 0.95
N MET A 52 -3.33 3.21 2.05
CA MET A 52 -3.48 4.54 2.64
C MET A 52 -2.74 5.59 1.79
N ASP A 53 -3.40 6.72 1.53
CA ASP A 53 -2.96 7.80 0.65
C ASP A 53 -2.55 7.37 -0.78
N THR A 54 -2.90 6.14 -1.17
CA THR A 54 -2.76 5.60 -2.54
C THR A 54 -4.11 5.22 -3.14
N ILE A 55 -4.92 4.41 -2.44
CA ILE A 55 -6.31 4.10 -2.83
C ILE A 55 -7.30 4.85 -1.95
N VAL A 56 -7.02 4.90 -0.65
CA VAL A 56 -7.93 5.38 0.40
C VAL A 56 -7.25 6.52 1.17
N ARG A 57 -7.95 7.64 1.38
CA ARG A 57 -7.44 8.76 2.20
C ARG A 57 -7.11 8.32 3.62
N ASP A 58 -5.95 8.72 4.14
CA ASP A 58 -5.58 8.52 5.54
C ASP A 58 -6.21 9.57 6.48
N PRO A 59 -7.07 9.15 7.43
CA PRO A 59 -7.61 10.07 8.44
C PRO A 59 -6.57 10.56 9.47
N PHE A 60 -5.39 9.93 9.55
CA PHE A 60 -4.43 10.16 10.62
C PHE A 60 -3.95 11.62 10.76
N TYR A 61 -3.76 12.34 9.65
CA TYR A 61 -3.15 13.68 9.69
C TYR A 61 -4.15 14.81 10.02
N HIS A 62 -5.45 14.57 9.84
CA HIS A 62 -6.47 15.62 9.97
C HIS A 62 -7.58 15.25 10.96
N ASP A 63 -8.17 14.07 10.82
CA ASP A 63 -9.32 13.66 11.61
C ASP A 63 -8.92 13.21 13.01
N VAL A 64 -7.81 12.46 13.13
CA VAL A 64 -7.35 11.95 14.42
C VAL A 64 -6.94 13.07 15.39
N PRO A 65 -6.17 14.10 14.98
CA PRO A 65 -5.90 15.26 15.83
C PRO A 65 -7.19 16.00 16.25
N ALA A 66 -8.14 16.15 15.32
CA ALA A 66 -9.42 16.80 15.60
C ALA A 66 -10.26 16.00 16.61
N PHE A 67 -10.28 14.66 16.49
CA PHE A 67 -10.92 13.75 17.43
C PHE A 67 -10.37 13.91 18.85
N PHE A 68 -9.05 13.97 18.99
CA PHE A 68 -8.40 14.19 20.29
C PHE A 68 -8.46 15.65 20.77
N GLY A 69 -8.95 16.58 19.95
CA GLY A 69 -9.03 18.00 20.29
C GLY A 69 -7.67 18.67 20.50
N MET A 70 -6.61 18.16 19.86
CA MET A 70 -5.24 18.67 20.02
C MET A 70 -4.51 18.79 18.68
N PRO A 71 -3.55 19.72 18.54
CA PRO A 71 -2.73 19.83 17.34
C PRO A 71 -1.94 18.55 17.05
N MET A 72 -1.71 18.25 15.77
CA MET A 72 -0.97 17.05 15.34
C MET A 72 0.40 16.91 16.02
N LYS A 73 1.12 18.02 16.20
CA LYS A 73 2.41 18.02 16.90
C LYS A 73 2.29 17.53 18.35
N GLU A 74 1.27 17.98 19.08
CA GLU A 74 1.02 17.56 20.46
C GLU A 74 0.61 16.09 20.53
N LEU A 75 -0.25 15.65 19.60
CA LEU A 75 -0.62 14.24 19.48
C LEU A 75 0.61 13.35 19.29
N LEU A 76 1.53 13.72 18.40
CA LEU A 76 2.77 12.96 18.17
C LEU A 76 3.70 12.95 19.40
N GLU A 77 3.74 14.03 20.18
CA GLU A 77 4.56 14.12 21.39
C GLU A 77 4.04 13.24 22.53
N CYS A 78 2.72 13.04 22.63
CA CYS A 78 2.12 12.21 23.68
C CYS A 78 1.83 10.76 23.23
N LYS A 79 1.78 10.48 21.92
CA LYS A 79 1.55 9.14 21.39
C LYS A 79 2.75 8.22 21.62
N HIS A 80 2.50 6.99 22.04
CA HIS A 80 3.55 5.99 22.18
C HIS A 80 4.17 5.65 20.81
N PRO A 81 5.50 5.74 20.67
CA PRO A 81 6.18 5.71 19.37
C PRO A 81 6.03 4.36 18.65
N MET A 82 5.83 3.27 19.40
CA MET A 82 5.78 1.91 18.84
C MET A 82 4.39 1.28 18.83
N ALA A 83 3.40 1.84 19.55
CA ALA A 83 2.13 1.12 19.77
C ALA A 83 1.37 0.90 18.45
N TRP A 84 1.33 1.92 17.59
CA TRP A 84 0.73 1.78 16.27
C TRP A 84 1.50 0.82 15.36
N ILE A 85 2.84 0.88 15.42
CA ILE A 85 3.71 0.01 14.65
C ILE A 85 3.51 -1.46 15.02
N GLU A 86 3.35 -1.77 16.31
CA GLU A 86 3.11 -3.12 16.80
C GLU A 86 1.72 -3.60 16.38
N PHE A 87 0.72 -2.72 16.44
CA PHE A 87 -0.65 -3.00 16.01
C PHE A 87 -0.74 -3.27 14.50
N GLU A 88 -0.07 -2.44 13.68
CA GLU A 88 0.10 -2.66 12.24
C GLU A 88 0.72 -4.02 11.93
N LYS A 89 1.61 -4.52 12.78
CA LYS A 89 2.26 -5.82 12.62
C LYS A 89 1.46 -6.97 13.25
N GLY A 90 0.28 -6.71 13.81
CA GLY A 90 -0.52 -7.71 14.50
C GLY A 90 0.15 -8.27 15.77
N LEU A 91 1.11 -7.56 16.34
CA LEU A 91 1.84 -7.97 17.55
C LEU A 91 1.06 -7.64 18.83
N ILE A 92 0.15 -6.68 18.76
CA ILE A 92 -0.77 -6.30 19.82
C ILE A 92 -2.18 -6.22 19.24
N ASP A 93 -3.20 -6.37 20.07
CA ASP A 93 -4.61 -6.22 19.70
C ASP A 93 -5.14 -4.82 20.05
N GLU A 94 -6.45 -4.62 19.89
CA GLU A 94 -7.14 -3.36 20.19
C GLU A 94 -7.06 -2.97 21.68
N GLU A 95 -7.12 -3.95 22.58
CA GLU A 95 -7.08 -3.71 24.03
C GLU A 95 -5.69 -3.21 24.44
N GLU A 96 -4.64 -3.87 23.97
CA GLU A 96 -3.27 -3.48 24.26
C GLU A 96 -2.87 -2.19 23.52
N LEU A 97 -3.41 -1.94 22.32
CA LEU A 97 -3.29 -0.63 21.67
C LEU A 97 -3.90 0.46 22.54
N ALA A 98 -5.12 0.26 23.07
CA ALA A 98 -5.79 1.24 23.91
C ALA A 98 -4.95 1.57 25.16
N ARG A 99 -4.42 0.53 25.81
CA ARG A 99 -3.57 0.67 27.00
C ARG A 99 -2.25 1.41 26.71
N LYS A 100 -1.68 1.22 25.53
CA LYS A 100 -0.36 1.77 25.15
C LYS A 100 -0.43 3.04 24.31
N PHE A 101 -1.61 3.49 23.86
CA PHE A 101 -1.69 4.51 22.82
C PHE A 101 -0.96 5.81 23.18
N PHE A 102 -1.12 6.27 24.42
CA PHE A 102 -0.41 7.42 24.98
C PHE A 102 0.74 6.98 25.90
N ILE A 103 1.84 7.74 25.88
CA ILE A 103 3.04 7.48 26.69
C ILE A 103 2.74 7.54 28.19
N ASP A 104 1.82 8.41 28.61
CA ASP A 104 1.38 8.55 30.00
C ASP A 104 0.36 7.50 30.44
N GLY A 105 -0.09 6.64 29.51
CA GLY A 105 -1.03 5.55 29.77
C GLY A 105 -2.46 6.03 30.06
N ARG A 106 -2.81 7.27 29.70
CA ARG A 106 -4.20 7.75 29.85
C ARG A 106 -5.15 7.01 28.90
N ASP A 107 -6.37 6.77 29.38
CA ASP A 107 -7.44 6.18 28.58
C ASP A 107 -7.94 7.15 27.51
N PHE A 108 -8.57 6.60 26.47
CA PHE A 108 -9.30 7.34 25.45
C PHE A 108 -10.45 6.50 24.90
N ASP A 109 -11.35 7.16 24.16
CA ASP A 109 -12.46 6.50 23.50
C ASP A 109 -11.98 5.77 22.23
N LEU A 110 -11.68 4.47 22.36
CA LEU A 110 -11.24 3.64 21.24
C LEU A 110 -12.32 3.45 20.18
N GLU A 111 -13.57 3.26 20.58
CA GLU A 111 -14.68 3.10 19.64
C GLU A 111 -14.96 4.42 18.91
N GLY A 112 -14.89 5.56 19.61
CA GLY A 112 -14.94 6.88 18.99
C GLY A 112 -13.80 7.10 18.00
N LEU A 113 -12.58 6.62 18.29
CA LEU A 113 -11.47 6.66 17.34
C LEU A 113 -11.77 5.78 16.11
N LYS A 114 -12.31 4.57 16.29
CA LYS A 114 -12.71 3.69 15.18
C LYS A 114 -13.79 4.33 14.31
N ASP A 115 -14.76 5.02 14.90
CA ASP A 115 -15.79 5.77 14.18
C ASP A 115 -15.20 6.98 13.44
N CYS A 116 -14.23 7.67 14.04
CA CYS A 116 -13.45 8.72 13.39
C CYS A 116 -12.73 8.19 12.14
N MET A 117 -11.98 7.08 12.28
CA MET A 117 -11.30 6.42 11.17
C MET A 117 -12.28 5.98 10.08
N ARG A 118 -13.35 5.27 10.47
CA ARG A 118 -14.41 4.81 9.56
C ARG A 118 -15.01 5.98 8.79
N SER A 119 -15.32 7.09 9.46
CA SER A 119 -15.87 8.27 8.82
C SER A 119 -14.89 8.88 7.82
N GLY A 120 -13.61 8.91 8.18
CA GLY A 120 -12.57 9.51 7.38
C GLY A 120 -12.18 8.75 6.10
N TYR A 121 -12.34 7.42 6.06
CA TYR A 121 -11.99 6.64 4.88
C TYR A 121 -12.85 6.99 3.66
N SER A 122 -12.21 7.32 2.55
CA SER A 122 -12.84 7.52 1.26
C SER A 122 -11.85 7.11 0.17
N TYR A 123 -12.35 6.70 -0.99
CA TYR A 123 -11.49 6.61 -2.17
C TYR A 123 -10.82 7.96 -2.43
N LEU A 124 -9.58 7.93 -2.87
CA LEU A 124 -8.97 9.09 -3.52
C LEU A 124 -9.59 9.30 -4.90
N ASP A 125 -9.63 10.55 -5.35
CA ASP A 125 -10.27 10.95 -6.61
C ASP A 125 -9.77 10.12 -7.79
N GLY A 126 -10.70 9.47 -8.50
CA GLY A 126 -10.43 8.64 -9.69
C GLY A 126 -9.89 7.23 -9.40
N MET A 127 -9.59 6.88 -8.15
CA MET A 127 -9.00 5.57 -7.83
C MET A 127 -10.01 4.43 -7.95
N GLN A 128 -11.28 4.65 -7.61
CA GLN A 128 -12.28 3.60 -7.72
C GLN A 128 -12.52 3.21 -9.19
N GLU A 129 -12.60 4.21 -10.08
CA GLU A 129 -12.76 4.02 -11.52
C GLU A 129 -11.53 3.34 -12.14
N LEU A 130 -10.33 3.72 -11.68
CA LEU A 130 -9.09 3.09 -12.12
C LEU A 130 -9.02 1.61 -11.69
N LEU A 131 -9.33 1.31 -10.44
CA LEU A 131 -9.39 -0.08 -9.94
C LEU A 131 -10.43 -0.90 -10.68
N HIS A 132 -11.60 -0.33 -10.96
CA HIS A 132 -12.63 -0.99 -11.76
C HIS A 132 -12.11 -1.32 -13.17
N THR A 133 -11.43 -0.38 -13.82
CA THR A 133 -10.88 -0.58 -15.17
C THR A 133 -9.81 -1.68 -15.17
N LEU A 134 -8.89 -1.65 -14.21
CA LEU A 134 -7.84 -2.66 -14.07
C LEU A 134 -8.42 -4.06 -13.80
N ALA A 135 -9.41 -4.17 -12.92
CA ALA A 135 -10.06 -5.43 -12.60
C ALA A 135 -10.89 -5.96 -13.79
N ALA A 136 -11.59 -5.08 -14.53
CA ALA A 136 -12.34 -5.47 -15.73
C ALA A 136 -11.42 -6.00 -16.84
N ASP A 137 -10.18 -5.53 -16.89
CA ASP A 137 -9.15 -6.03 -17.78
C ASP A 137 -8.46 -7.32 -17.28
N ASP A 138 -8.96 -7.96 -16.22
CA ASP A 138 -8.43 -9.23 -15.67
C ASP A 138 -7.00 -9.09 -15.11
N PHE A 139 -6.64 -7.90 -14.60
CA PHE A 139 -5.42 -7.76 -13.80
C PHE A 139 -5.61 -8.39 -12.42
N GLU A 140 -4.59 -9.11 -11.98
CA GLU A 140 -4.49 -9.57 -10.61
C GLU A 140 -3.94 -8.43 -9.73
N ILE A 141 -4.71 -8.06 -8.71
CA ILE A 141 -4.42 -6.91 -7.85
C ILE A 141 -4.42 -7.36 -6.39
N HIS A 142 -3.38 -6.99 -5.66
CA HIS A 142 -3.28 -7.22 -4.21
C HIS A 142 -3.01 -5.93 -3.46
N ALA A 143 -3.63 -5.80 -2.29
CA ALA A 143 -3.17 -4.86 -1.30
C ALA A 143 -1.82 -5.34 -0.75
N PHE A 144 -0.83 -4.46 -0.81
CA PHE A 144 0.46 -4.59 -0.18
C PHE A 144 0.71 -3.39 0.72
N THR A 145 0.23 -3.48 1.96
CA THR A 145 0.04 -2.32 2.84
C THR A 145 0.54 -2.53 4.26
N ASN A 146 0.95 -1.42 4.87
CA ASN A 146 1.28 -1.34 6.28
C ASN A 146 0.01 -0.89 7.02
N TYR A 147 -0.85 -1.83 7.43
CA TYR A 147 -2.10 -1.48 8.08
C TYR A 147 -2.53 -2.54 9.09
N PRO A 148 -3.13 -2.15 10.23
CA PRO A 148 -3.62 -3.09 11.22
C PRO A 148 -4.89 -3.82 10.75
N ILE A 149 -5.43 -4.68 11.61
CA ILE A 149 -6.69 -5.42 11.39
C ILE A 149 -7.89 -4.52 11.05
N TRP A 150 -7.77 -3.20 11.27
CA TRP A 150 -8.73 -2.19 10.85
C TRP A 150 -8.88 -2.05 9.33
N TYR A 151 -8.10 -2.76 8.51
CA TYR A 151 -8.42 -2.90 7.09
C TYR A 151 -9.84 -3.46 6.87
N ASN A 152 -10.39 -4.23 7.83
CA ASN A 152 -11.78 -4.70 7.78
C ASN A 152 -12.79 -3.54 7.81
N ILE A 153 -12.47 -2.42 8.48
CA ILE A 153 -13.33 -1.21 8.49
C ILE A 153 -13.34 -0.58 7.09
N ILE A 154 -12.19 -0.56 6.42
CA ILE A 154 -12.06 -0.11 5.03
C ILE A 154 -12.87 -1.03 4.11
N GLU A 155 -12.72 -2.34 4.26
CA GLU A 155 -13.46 -3.34 3.49
C GLU A 155 -14.99 -3.21 3.69
N ASP A 156 -15.44 -3.05 4.93
CA ASP A 156 -16.85 -2.86 5.25
C ASP A 156 -17.45 -1.65 4.55
N LYS A 157 -16.70 -0.54 4.51
CA LYS A 157 -17.16 0.73 3.96
C LYS A 157 -17.01 0.84 2.45
N LEU A 158 -15.85 0.45 1.91
CA LEU A 158 -15.45 0.74 0.53
C LEU A 158 -15.45 -0.48 -0.38
N LYS A 159 -15.51 -1.71 0.17
CA LYS A 159 -15.58 -2.96 -0.60
C LYS A 159 -14.41 -3.15 -1.56
N LEU A 160 -13.18 -2.93 -1.09
CA LEU A 160 -11.97 -3.09 -1.91
C LEU A 160 -11.79 -4.52 -2.45
N SER A 161 -12.35 -5.53 -1.76
CA SER A 161 -12.39 -6.91 -2.23
C SER A 161 -13.09 -7.11 -3.58
N ALA A 162 -13.86 -6.13 -4.06
CA ALA A 162 -14.41 -6.14 -5.41
C ALA A 162 -13.35 -5.98 -6.51
N TYR A 163 -12.16 -5.47 -6.18
CA TYR A 163 -11.09 -5.16 -7.14
C TYR A 163 -9.75 -5.80 -6.81
N LEU A 164 -9.45 -5.99 -5.51
CA LEU A 164 -8.14 -6.48 -5.05
C LEU A 164 -8.27 -7.48 -3.91
N SER A 165 -7.21 -8.26 -3.67
CA SER A 165 -7.13 -9.17 -2.52
C SER A 165 -6.31 -8.58 -1.38
N TRP A 166 -6.79 -8.71 -0.13
CA TRP A 166 -6.09 -8.26 1.10
C TRP A 166 -4.94 -9.17 1.52
N THR A 167 -4.14 -9.66 0.56
CA THR A 167 -3.18 -10.75 0.78
C THR A 167 -1.95 -10.32 1.56
N PHE A 168 -1.45 -9.10 1.34
CA PHE A 168 -0.17 -8.63 1.91
C PHE A 168 -0.37 -7.44 2.84
N CYS A 169 -1.12 -7.68 3.92
CA CYS A 169 -1.28 -6.73 5.01
C CYS A 169 -0.23 -7.01 6.10
N SER A 170 0.42 -5.97 6.61
CA SER A 170 1.43 -6.12 7.68
C SER A 170 0.92 -6.84 8.92
N CYS A 171 -0.37 -6.71 9.25
CA CYS A 171 -0.96 -7.36 10.42
C CYS A 171 -1.15 -8.87 10.26
N ILE A 172 -1.13 -9.36 9.01
CA ILE A 172 -1.22 -10.78 8.69
C ILE A 172 0.19 -11.40 8.66
N SER A 173 1.16 -10.72 8.05
CA SER A 173 2.53 -11.24 7.88
C SER A 173 3.45 -10.99 9.08
N GLY A 174 3.12 -10.02 9.94
CA GLY A 174 4.03 -9.54 10.98
C GLY A 174 5.26 -8.80 10.43
N LYS A 175 5.26 -8.45 9.13
CA LYS A 175 6.31 -7.71 8.43
C LYS A 175 5.78 -6.39 7.92
N ARG A 176 6.66 -5.43 7.59
CA ARG A 176 6.24 -4.10 7.15
C ARG A 176 7.18 -3.51 6.10
N LYS A 177 6.63 -2.82 5.09
CA LYS A 177 7.40 -1.99 4.16
C LYS A 177 8.13 -0.87 4.92
N PRO A 178 9.39 -0.51 4.57
CA PRO A 178 10.16 -0.96 3.41
C PRO A 178 11.15 -2.09 3.73
N ASP A 179 10.82 -3.04 4.63
CA ASP A 179 11.70 -4.19 4.90
C ASP A 179 11.75 -5.12 3.66
N PRO A 180 12.93 -5.35 3.04
CA PRO A 180 13.10 -6.22 1.88
C PRO A 180 12.48 -7.61 2.03
N ASP A 181 12.51 -8.16 3.24
CA ASP A 181 11.99 -9.51 3.53
C ASP A 181 10.48 -9.62 3.32
N PHE A 182 9.74 -8.50 3.35
CA PHE A 182 8.31 -8.51 3.05
C PHE A 182 8.06 -8.58 1.54
N TYR A 183 8.82 -7.83 0.73
CA TYR A 183 8.71 -7.85 -0.74
C TYR A 183 9.10 -9.22 -1.32
N LEU A 184 10.15 -9.84 -0.76
CA LEU A 184 10.57 -11.19 -1.15
C LEU A 184 9.52 -12.24 -0.78
N GLU A 185 8.85 -12.09 0.36
CA GLU A 185 7.74 -12.95 0.74
C GLU A 185 6.54 -12.80 -0.21
N VAL A 186 6.24 -11.57 -0.65
CA VAL A 186 5.17 -11.31 -1.63
C VAL A 186 5.40 -12.09 -2.92
N VAL A 187 6.58 -11.95 -3.54
CA VAL A 187 6.88 -12.64 -4.81
C VAL A 187 6.97 -14.15 -4.63
N GLY A 188 7.49 -14.61 -3.49
CA GLY A 188 7.51 -16.04 -3.13
C GLY A 188 6.12 -16.63 -2.96
N HIS A 189 5.21 -15.90 -2.30
CA HIS A 189 3.81 -16.29 -2.13
C HIS A 189 3.07 -16.34 -3.48
N LEU A 190 3.33 -15.35 -4.34
CA LEU A 190 2.75 -15.30 -5.68
C LEU A 190 3.37 -16.32 -6.63
N GLY A 191 4.58 -16.83 -6.35
CA GLY A 191 5.29 -17.74 -7.25
C GLY A 191 5.71 -17.08 -8.57
N VAL A 192 6.14 -15.81 -8.51
CA VAL A 192 6.60 -15.03 -9.66
C VAL A 192 7.97 -14.41 -9.41
N GLU A 193 8.61 -13.92 -10.46
CA GLU A 193 9.83 -13.12 -10.34
C GLU A 193 9.49 -11.66 -9.96
N PRO A 194 10.38 -10.92 -9.27
CA PRO A 194 10.15 -9.51 -8.96
C PRO A 194 9.76 -8.67 -10.18
N CYS A 195 10.36 -8.91 -11.34
CA CYS A 195 10.10 -8.16 -12.56
C CYS A 195 8.71 -8.41 -13.18
N ASP A 196 7.98 -9.42 -12.69
CA ASP A 196 6.59 -9.70 -13.07
C ASP A 196 5.57 -8.94 -12.18
N CYS A 197 6.04 -8.13 -11.22
CA CYS A 197 5.21 -7.28 -10.36
C CYS A 197 5.46 -5.79 -10.61
N ILE A 198 4.40 -4.98 -10.47
CA ILE A 198 4.49 -3.52 -10.32
C ILE A 198 3.94 -3.14 -8.94
N PHE A 199 4.71 -2.38 -8.18
CA PHE A 199 4.32 -1.85 -6.89
C PHE A 199 4.03 -0.34 -6.97
N ILE A 200 2.86 0.05 -6.47
CA ILE A 200 2.33 1.41 -6.45
C ILE A 200 2.18 1.85 -5.00
N ASP A 201 2.86 2.91 -4.59
CA ASP A 201 2.86 3.42 -3.21
C ASP A 201 3.18 4.92 -3.21
N ASP A 202 2.58 5.70 -2.32
CA ASP A 202 2.79 7.14 -2.22
C ASP A 202 4.16 7.48 -1.61
N ARG A 203 4.77 6.55 -0.85
CA ARG A 203 6.03 6.76 -0.13
C ARG A 203 7.23 6.38 -1.00
N PRO A 204 8.11 7.34 -1.37
CA PRO A 204 9.28 7.06 -2.21
C PRO A 204 10.23 6.00 -1.64
N THR A 205 10.31 5.87 -0.31
CA THR A 205 11.15 4.87 0.35
C THR A 205 10.65 3.44 0.12
N ASN A 206 9.33 3.24 0.09
CA ASN A 206 8.74 1.93 -0.16
C ASN A 206 8.93 1.54 -1.63
N VAL A 207 8.73 2.49 -2.54
CA VAL A 207 8.93 2.30 -3.99
C VAL A 207 10.39 2.00 -4.30
N LYS A 208 11.32 2.74 -3.69
CA LYS A 208 12.76 2.52 -3.86
C LYS A 208 13.16 1.08 -3.48
N CYS A 209 12.65 0.57 -2.36
CA CYS A 209 12.92 -0.81 -1.94
C CYS A 209 12.41 -1.85 -2.96
N ALA A 210 11.20 -1.65 -3.49
CA ALA A 210 10.64 -2.52 -4.54
C ALA A 210 11.53 -2.56 -5.78
N ILE A 211 12.01 -1.40 -6.23
CA ILE A 211 12.93 -1.28 -7.38
C ILE A 211 14.26 -1.98 -7.10
N GLU A 212 14.82 -1.82 -5.89
CA GLU A 212 16.09 -2.46 -5.50
C GLU A 212 16.00 -4.00 -5.49
N ILE A 213 14.80 -4.56 -5.29
CA ILE A 213 14.51 -6.00 -5.36
C ILE A 213 14.17 -6.46 -6.79
N GLY A 214 13.97 -5.52 -7.72
CA GLY A 214 13.75 -5.80 -9.14
C GLY A 214 12.29 -5.73 -9.59
N MET A 215 11.38 -5.19 -8.77
CA MET A 215 10.01 -4.89 -9.19
C MET A 215 9.92 -3.64 -10.06
N GLY A 216 8.85 -3.53 -10.84
CA GLY A 216 8.38 -2.23 -11.29
C GLY A 216 7.94 -1.41 -10.08
N GLY A 217 8.29 -0.12 -10.03
CA GLY A 217 7.93 0.76 -8.92
C GLY A 217 7.39 2.09 -9.42
N LEU A 218 6.20 2.47 -8.95
CA LEU A 218 5.53 3.73 -9.27
C LEU A 218 5.25 4.50 -7.97
N CYS A 219 5.79 5.72 -7.87
CA CYS A 219 5.48 6.62 -6.77
C CYS A 219 4.15 7.30 -7.04
N PHE A 220 3.12 6.93 -6.28
CA PHE A 220 1.77 7.45 -6.46
C PHE A 220 1.72 8.97 -6.20
N GLN A 221 0.90 9.67 -6.97
CA GLN A 221 0.63 11.10 -6.81
C GLN A 221 -0.87 11.38 -6.94
N ASN A 222 -1.49 10.84 -7.99
CA ASN A 222 -2.94 10.82 -8.20
C ASN A 222 -3.29 9.77 -9.27
N ALA A 223 -4.58 9.47 -9.40
CA ALA A 223 -5.08 8.49 -10.37
C ALA A 223 -4.74 8.84 -11.83
N GLU A 224 -4.75 10.13 -12.20
CA GLU A 224 -4.47 10.56 -13.58
C GLU A 224 -3.01 10.31 -13.98
N SER A 225 -2.05 10.68 -13.12
CA SER A 225 -0.63 10.41 -13.37
C SER A 225 -0.34 8.92 -13.35
N LEU A 226 -0.93 8.18 -12.40
CA LEU A 226 -0.78 6.73 -12.33
C LEU A 226 -1.30 6.05 -13.59
N ALA A 227 -2.45 6.46 -14.12
CA ALA A 227 -2.99 5.93 -15.37
C ALA A 227 -2.01 6.14 -16.54
N LYS A 228 -1.40 7.32 -16.64
CA LYS A 228 -0.39 7.61 -17.68
C LYS A 228 0.86 6.75 -17.51
N ASP A 229 1.33 6.58 -16.28
CA ASP A 229 2.50 5.76 -15.98
C ASP A 229 2.26 4.29 -16.31
N LEU A 230 1.09 3.75 -15.98
CA LEU A 230 0.66 2.40 -16.36
C LEU A 230 0.60 2.24 -17.89
N SER A 231 0.01 3.21 -18.62
CA SER A 231 0.01 3.19 -20.09
C SER A 231 1.41 3.18 -20.69
N HIS A 232 2.36 3.95 -20.12
CA HIS A 232 3.76 3.91 -20.57
C HIS A 232 4.43 2.55 -20.36
N LEU A 233 3.93 1.73 -19.42
CA LEU A 233 4.35 0.35 -19.18
C LEU A 233 3.59 -0.66 -20.06
N GLY A 234 2.73 -0.20 -20.97
CA GLY A 234 1.94 -1.05 -21.87
C GLY A 234 0.67 -1.62 -21.22
N ILE A 235 0.22 -1.02 -20.10
CA ILE A 235 -1.09 -1.30 -19.50
C ILE A 235 -2.05 -0.25 -20.03
N ASP A 236 -2.63 -0.51 -21.19
CA ASP A 236 -3.59 0.40 -21.82
C ASP A 236 -4.91 0.34 -21.06
N LEU A 237 -5.21 1.41 -20.33
CA LEU A 237 -6.49 1.62 -19.66
C LEU A 237 -7.49 2.09 -20.71
N SER A 238 -8.09 1.16 -21.46
CA SER A 238 -9.21 1.52 -22.32
C SER A 238 -10.38 1.96 -21.44
N VAL A 239 -10.75 3.23 -21.52
CA VAL A 239 -12.03 3.70 -20.96
C VAL A 239 -13.11 2.86 -21.65
N PRO A 240 -13.96 2.12 -20.92
CA PRO A 240 -15.10 1.48 -21.54
C PRO A 240 -15.90 2.57 -22.25
N ASN A 241 -16.02 2.48 -23.58
CA ASN A 241 -16.91 3.34 -24.32
C ASN A 241 -18.32 3.17 -23.73
N ILE A 242 -18.82 4.24 -23.09
CA ILE A 242 -20.22 4.37 -22.68
C ILE A 242 -21.10 4.40 -23.93
#